data_AF-A0A7C3BZ90-F1
#
_entry.id   AF-A0A7C3BZ90-F1
#
_cell.length_a   1.000
_cell.length_b   1.000
_cell.length_c   1.000
_cell.angle_alpha   90.00
_cell.angle_beta   90.00
_cell.angle_gamma   90.00
#
_symmetry.space_group_name_H-M   'P 1'
#
loop_
_entity.id
_entity.type
_entity.pdbx_description
1 polymer ?
#
loop_
_entity_poly.entity_id
_entity_poly.type
_entity_poly.pdbx_seq_one_letter_code
_entity_poly.pdbx_strand_id
1 'polypeptide(L)'
;MLTAIDYNTLFYNINIGIAAIEADGTLSMANKKLLQFLELPEHEFVGTSFLEWIYDADDRNQLRENHLKRIQGAQELPQSYD
;
A
#
# COMPACT_ATOMS: atom_id res chain seq x y z
N MET A 1 4.72 26.97 -14.50
CA MET A 1 5.56 26.36 -13.45
C MET A 1 4.63 25.52 -12.60
N LEU A 2 4.64 24.19 -12.74
CA LEU A 2 3.84 23.32 -11.88
C LEU A 2 4.47 23.38 -10.48
N THR A 3 3.76 23.97 -9.53
CA THR A 3 4.15 23.93 -8.11
C THR A 3 4.16 22.48 -7.68
N ALA A 4 5.31 21.97 -7.24
CA ALA A 4 5.43 20.62 -6.69
C ALA A 4 4.40 20.47 -5.56
N ILE A 5 3.49 19.51 -5.71
CA ILE A 5 2.52 19.19 -4.67
C ILE A 5 3.30 18.52 -3.54
N ASP A 6 3.23 19.10 -2.33
CA ASP A 6 3.92 18.56 -1.15
C ASP A 6 3.38 17.18 -0.77
N TYR A 7 4.28 16.29 -0.33
CA TYR A 7 3.96 14.94 0.13
C TYR A 7 2.85 14.95 1.19
N ASN A 8 2.85 15.89 2.14
CA ASN A 8 1.80 15.94 3.16
C ASN A 8 0.42 16.23 2.54
N THR A 9 0.38 17.08 1.51
CA THR A 9 -0.88 17.41 0.84
C THR A 9 -1.43 16.20 0.09
N LEU A 10 -0.57 15.48 -0.64
CA LEU A 10 -0.98 14.25 -1.32
C LEU A 10 -1.36 13.17 -0.31
N PHE A 11 -0.53 12.92 0.69
CA PHE A 11 -0.74 11.82 1.62
C PHE A 11 -1.98 12.03 2.51
N TYR A 12 -2.23 13.25 3.00
CA TYR A 12 -3.31 13.49 3.97
C TYR A 12 -4.61 14.03 3.39
N ASN A 13 -4.58 14.74 2.25
CA ASN A 13 -5.73 15.54 1.81
C ASN A 13 -6.42 15.01 0.54
N ILE A 14 -5.90 13.98 -0.12
CA ILE A 14 -6.55 13.37 -1.29
C ILE A 14 -7.54 12.28 -0.88
N ASN A 15 -8.59 12.09 -1.69
CA ASN A 15 -9.62 11.06 -1.47
C ASN A 15 -9.16 9.67 -1.96
N ILE A 16 -7.91 9.30 -1.67
CA ILE A 16 -7.28 8.03 -2.05
C ILE A 16 -6.62 7.44 -0.80
N GLY A 17 -6.79 6.14 -0.60
CA GLY A 17 -6.08 5.41 0.44
C GLY A 17 -4.64 5.12 0.02
N ILE A 18 -3.69 5.42 0.90
CA ILE A 18 -2.26 5.16 0.66
C ILE A 18 -1.72 4.37 1.85
N ALA A 19 -0.94 3.34 1.56
CA ALA A 19 -0.11 2.63 2.53
C ALA A 19 1.32 2.45 2.03
N ALA A 20 2.27 2.34 2.95
CA ALA A 20 3.65 1.94 2.67
C ALA A 20 3.85 0.49 3.09
N ILE A 21 4.53 -0.28 2.24
CA ILE A 21 4.85 -1.69 2.46
C ILE A 21 6.38 -1.82 2.50
N GLU A 22 6.90 -2.37 3.60
CA GLU A 22 8.32 -2.63 3.80
C GLU A 22 8.79 -3.84 2.97
N ALA A 23 10.12 -4.02 2.90
CA ALA A 23 10.71 -5.11 2.13
C ALA A 23 10.25 -6.51 2.58
N ASP A 24 9.96 -6.68 3.88
CA ASP A 24 9.44 -7.93 4.46
C ASP A 24 7.92 -8.09 4.31
N GLY A 25 7.24 -7.10 3.72
CA GLY A 25 5.79 -7.10 3.53
C GLY A 25 5.00 -6.50 4.70
N THR A 26 5.67 -5.92 5.69
CA THR A 26 5.02 -5.20 6.79
C THR A 26 4.41 -3.90 6.30
N LEU A 27 3.16 -3.61 6.68
CA LEU A 27 2.55 -2.30 6.49
C LEU A 27 3.14 -1.32 7.52
N SER A 28 4.01 -0.41 7.10
CA SER A 28 4.66 0.54 8.02
C SER A 28 3.91 1.85 8.21
N MET A 29 3.08 2.22 7.23
CA MET A 29 2.30 3.45 7.28
C MET A 29 0.99 3.27 6.52
N ALA A 30 -0.05 3.98 6.97
CA ALA A 30 -1.30 4.18 6.25
C ALA A 30 -1.76 5.62 6.44
N ASN A 31 -2.29 6.25 5.39
CA ASN A 31 -2.92 7.55 5.55
C ASN A 31 -4.28 7.43 6.23
N LYS A 32 -4.74 8.52 6.87
CA LYS A 32 -6.05 8.58 7.53
C LYS A 32 -7.19 8.17 6.59
N LYS A 33 -7.03 8.43 5.29
CA LYS A 33 -8.08 8.19 4.31
C LYS A 33 -8.29 6.70 4.03
N LEU A 34 -7.20 5.93 3.94
CA LEU A 34 -7.27 4.47 3.83
C LEU A 34 -7.95 3.86 5.06
N LEU A 35 -7.52 4.26 6.26
CA LEU A 35 -8.08 3.77 7.51
C LEU A 35 -9.58 4.11 7.64
N GLN A 36 -10.00 5.28 7.17
CA GLN A 36 -11.41 5.65 7.07
C GLN A 36 -12.20 4.77 6.09
N PHE A 37 -11.64 4.46 4.92
CA PHE A 37 -12.29 3.60 3.93
C PHE A 37 -12.43 2.16 4.41
N LEU A 38 -11.46 1.68 5.17
CA LEU A 38 -11.48 0.34 5.75
C LEU A 38 -12.26 0.28 7.08
N GLU A 39 -12.62 1.43 7.65
CA GLU A 39 -13.25 1.55 8.97
C GLU A 39 -12.46 0.89 10.10
N LEU A 40 -11.13 1.03 10.07
CA LEU A 40 -10.21 0.37 11.00
C LEU A 40 -9.34 1.35 11.79
N PRO A 41 -8.98 1.02 13.04
CA PRO A 41 -7.97 1.78 13.76
C PRO A 41 -6.57 1.44 13.24
N GLU A 42 -5.68 2.44 13.26
CA GLU A 42 -4.31 2.30 12.72
C GLU A 42 -3.52 1.13 13.33
N HIS A 43 -3.66 0.91 14.64
CA HIS A 43 -2.91 -0.12 15.37
C HIS A 43 -3.30 -1.56 15.02
N GLU A 44 -4.42 -1.76 14.33
CA GLU A 44 -4.84 -3.07 13.81
C GLU A 44 -4.34 -3.30 12.38
N PHE A 45 -3.94 -2.23 11.67
CA PHE A 45 -3.51 -2.28 10.27
C PHE A 45 -2.00 -2.17 10.12
N VAL A 46 -1.40 -1.17 10.77
CA VAL A 46 0.05 -0.95 10.76
C VAL A 46 0.74 -2.01 11.60
N GLY A 47 1.79 -2.61 11.03
CA GLY A 47 2.54 -3.71 11.65
C GLY A 47 2.07 -5.10 11.21
N THR A 48 0.97 -5.24 10.47
CA THR A 48 0.54 -6.52 9.91
C THR A 48 1.10 -6.75 8.51
N SER A 49 0.99 -7.99 8.01
CA SER A 49 1.37 -8.27 6.62
C SER A 49 0.32 -7.70 5.66
N PHE A 50 0.75 -7.04 4.59
CA PHE A 50 -0.19 -6.52 3.58
C PHE A 50 -1.05 -7.63 2.93
N LEU A 51 -0.58 -8.88 2.95
CA LEU A 51 -1.29 -10.04 2.39
C LEU A 51 -2.49 -10.50 3.25
N GLU A 52 -2.56 -10.10 4.52
CA GLU A 52 -3.72 -10.39 5.38
C GLU A 52 -4.98 -9.65 4.92
N TRP A 53 -4.80 -8.54 4.21
CA TRP A 53 -5.86 -7.66 3.72
C TRP A 53 -6.33 -8.02 2.31
N ILE A 54 -5.84 -9.13 1.74
CA ILE A 54 -6.21 -9.61 0.41
C ILE A 54 -7.09 -10.84 0.58
N TYR A 55 -8.35 -10.76 0.15
CA TYR A 55 -9.29 -11.85 0.37
C TYR A 55 -8.91 -13.11 -0.41
N ASP A 56 -8.69 -12.98 -1.71
CA ASP A 56 -8.42 -14.10 -2.61
C ASP A 56 -7.01 -14.70 -2.42
N ALA A 57 -6.92 -16.03 -2.35
CA ALA A 57 -5.67 -16.73 -2.10
C ALA A 57 -4.72 -16.75 -3.31
N ASP A 58 -5.25 -16.75 -4.53
CA ASP A 58 -4.46 -16.70 -5.75
C ASP A 58 -3.86 -15.29 -5.92
N ASP A 59 -4.63 -14.25 -5.59
CA ASP A 59 -4.14 -12.86 -5.57
C ASP A 59 -2.99 -12.69 -4.57
N ARG A 60 -3.09 -13.29 -3.38
CA ARG A 60 -2.00 -13.24 -2.38
C ARG A 60 -0.69 -13.79 -2.94
N ASN A 61 -0.74 -14.88 -3.70
CA ASN A 61 0.46 -15.49 -4.28
C ASN A 61 1.08 -14.58 -5.34
N GLN A 62 0.25 -14.06 -6.24
CA GLN A 62 0.70 -13.14 -7.29
C GLN A 62 1.28 -11.85 -6.69
N LEU A 63 0.61 -11.28 -5.68
CA LEU A 63 1.07 -10.08 -5.00
C LEU A 63 2.37 -10.30 -4.23
N ARG A 64 2.54 -11.45 -3.57
CA ARG A 64 3.80 -11.82 -2.91
C ARG A 64 4.96 -11.87 -3.90
N GLU A 65 4.77 -12.55 -5.03
CA GLU A 65 5.81 -12.63 -6.06
C GLU A 65 6.15 -11.27 -6.66
N ASN A 66 5.13 -10.45 -6.93
CA ASN A 66 5.34 -9.11 -7.45
C ASN A 66 6.06 -8.21 -6.43
N HIS A 67 5.73 -8.31 -5.14
CA HIS A 67 6.47 -7.61 -4.08
C HIS A 67 7.94 -8.00 -4.04
N LEU A 68 8.24 -9.32 -4.10
CA LEU A 68 9.61 -9.82 -4.16
C LEU A 68 10.38 -9.30 -5.38
N LYS A 69 9.71 -9.18 -6.54
CA LYS A 69 10.32 -8.59 -7.74
C LYS A 69 10.56 -7.09 -7.58
N ARG A 70 9.63 -6.34 -6.94
CA ARG A 70 9.79 -4.90 -6.66
C ARG A 70 11.03 -4.64 -5.80
N ILE A 71 11.21 -5.39 -4.70
CA ILE A 71 12.36 -5.22 -3.81
C ILE A 71 13.69 -5.60 -4.47
N GLN A 72 13.66 -6.43 -5.51
CA GLN A 72 14.81 -6.80 -6.33
C GLN A 72 15.09 -5.79 -7.47
N GLY A 73 14.27 -4.74 -7.60
CA GLY A 73 14.45 -3.67 -8.57
C GLY A 73 13.83 -3.92 -9.95
N ALA A 74 12.91 -4.88 -10.08
CA ALA A 74 12.19 -5.08 -11.33
C ALA A 74 11.33 -3.84 -11.69
N GLN A 75 11.46 -3.35 -12.91
CA GLN A 75 10.75 -2.13 -13.37
C GLN A 75 9.42 -2.43 -14.08
N GLU A 76 9.24 -3.65 -14.60
CA GLU A 76 8.06 -4.04 -15.39
C GLU A 76 7.12 -4.90 -14.56
N LEU A 77 6.41 -4.26 -13.62
CA LEU A 77 5.39 -4.93 -12.81
C LEU A 77 4.05 -4.21 -12.91
N PRO A 78 2.93 -4.93 -12.73
CA PRO A 78 1.61 -4.32 -12.71
C PRO A 78 1.57 -3.15 -11.72
N GLN A 79 1.08 -2.02 -12.21
CA GLN A 79 0.79 -0.81 -11.42
C GLN A 79 -0.64 -0.82 -10.87
N SER A 80 -1.49 -1.66 -11.44
CA SER A 80 -2.87 -1.90 -11.03
C SER A 80 -3.20 -3.39 -11.15
N TYR A 81 -4.18 -3.81 -10.36
CA TYR A 81 -4.82 -5.12 -10.44
C TYR A 81 -6.31 -4.84 -10.67
N ASP A 82 -6.96 -5.63 -11.53
CA ASP A 82 -8.38 -5.49 -11.88
C ASP A 82 -9.30 -6.13 -10.84
#